data_AF-A0A7S1D4E7-F1
#
_entry.id   AF-A0A7S1D4E7-F1
#
_cell.length_a   1.000
_cell.length_b   1.000
_cell.length_c   1.000
_cell.angle_alpha   90.00
_cell.angle_beta   90.00
_cell.angle_gamma   90.00
#
_symmetry.space_group_name_H-M   'P 1'
#
loop_
_entity.id
_entity.type
_entity.pdbx_description
1 polymer ?
#
loop_
_entity_poly.entity_id
_entity_poly.type
_entity_poly.pdbx_seq_one_letter_code
_entity_poly.pdbx_strand_id
1 'polypeptide(L)'
;MKLEGAFVVGSDGVHSATRDWLSLPAAVKTGSNVFRGNLLVDSEENVLYPLLSQGIVPLHGMFKGVYFMCFNFNSKVPGKLAWVISTTQARHDGMSAISAIEGKIDDEDKRNTVMELLSQSDPSHLAPYPETSVLQTEVVESCGWGGKGRVTLIGDAAHAMRPTDGQGGNMALEDAVVLCRALREKTTIEEALRWFETTRLPRIVKIHADQADRYARRMRREQVGPWSDEFKKWVHDGI
;
A
#
# COMPACT_ATOMS: atom_id res chain seq x y z
N MET A 1 29.36 8.61 -14.03
CA MET A 1 29.49 9.46 -12.83
C MET A 1 29.57 8.54 -11.63
N LYS A 2 30.58 8.69 -10.77
CA LYS A 2 30.73 7.90 -9.54
C LYS A 2 30.19 8.77 -8.39
N LEU A 3 29.21 8.26 -7.65
CA LEU A 3 28.66 8.94 -6.47
C LEU A 3 29.33 8.36 -5.24
N GLU A 4 29.73 9.22 -4.30
CA GLU A 4 30.30 8.82 -3.00
C GLU A 4 29.33 9.25 -1.89
N GLY A 5 29.13 8.36 -0.92
CA GLY A 5 28.19 8.58 0.18
C GLY A 5 28.57 7.75 1.39
N ALA A 6 28.14 8.19 2.58
CA ALA A 6 28.43 7.49 3.82
C ALA A 6 27.70 6.14 3.90
N PHE A 7 26.52 6.01 3.28
CA PHE A 7 25.70 4.81 3.20
C PHE A 7 24.69 4.90 2.05
N VAL A 8 24.02 3.79 1.74
CA VAL A 8 23.00 3.70 0.69
C VAL A 8 21.66 3.25 1.29
N VAL A 9 20.57 3.91 0.87
CA VAL A 9 19.19 3.53 1.18
C VAL A 9 18.46 3.26 -0.13
N GLY A 10 18.09 2.01 -0.38
CA GLY A 10 17.21 1.67 -1.51
C GLY A 10 15.75 1.96 -1.17
N SER A 11 15.12 2.80 -1.96
CA SER A 11 13.70 3.22 -1.82
C SER A 11 12.99 3.30 -3.18
N ASP A 12 13.55 2.65 -4.19
CA ASP A 12 13.15 2.61 -5.60
C ASP A 12 12.05 1.57 -5.90
N GLY A 13 11.41 1.06 -4.84
CA GLY A 13 10.23 0.21 -4.93
C GLY A 13 10.52 -1.26 -5.20
N VAL A 14 9.50 -1.96 -5.68
CA VAL A 14 9.52 -3.43 -5.81
C VAL A 14 10.55 -3.97 -6.83
N HIS A 15 11.08 -3.11 -7.69
CA HIS A 15 12.12 -3.43 -8.69
C HIS A 15 13.47 -2.84 -8.29
N SER A 16 13.75 -2.78 -6.99
CA SER A 16 14.91 -2.09 -6.46
C SER A 16 16.24 -2.66 -6.96
N ALA A 17 17.04 -1.81 -7.62
CA ALA A 17 18.39 -2.18 -8.03
C ALA A 17 19.30 -2.46 -6.82
N THR A 18 19.04 -1.78 -5.69
CA THR A 18 19.78 -2.01 -4.44
C THR A 18 19.44 -3.39 -3.85
N ARG A 19 18.18 -3.81 -3.94
CA ARG A 19 17.74 -5.16 -3.52
C ARG A 19 18.40 -6.25 -4.35
N ASP A 20 18.43 -6.06 -5.66
CA ASP A 20 19.09 -6.98 -6.59
C ASP A 20 20.60 -7.07 -6.29
N TRP A 21 21.24 -5.93 -6.03
CA TRP A 21 22.66 -5.88 -5.64
C TRP A 21 22.95 -6.63 -4.33
N LEU A 22 22.02 -6.57 -3.36
CA LEU A 22 22.09 -7.34 -2.12
C LEU A 22 21.80 -8.85 -2.32
N SER A 23 21.49 -9.29 -3.54
CA SER A 23 21.11 -10.66 -3.88
C SER A 23 19.93 -11.17 -3.06
N LEU A 24 19.00 -10.28 -2.72
CA LEU A 24 17.77 -10.63 -2.00
C LEU A 24 16.74 -11.19 -2.99
N PRO A 25 15.86 -12.11 -2.57
CA PRO A 25 14.87 -12.68 -3.49
C PRO A 25 13.92 -11.61 -4.05
N ALA A 26 13.58 -11.76 -5.32
CA ALA A 26 12.68 -10.88 -6.05
C ALA A 26 11.25 -10.96 -5.50
N ALA A 27 10.49 -9.88 -5.72
CA ALA A 27 9.06 -9.90 -5.44
C ALA A 27 8.31 -10.85 -6.38
N VAL A 28 7.30 -11.51 -5.82
CA VAL A 28 6.43 -12.42 -6.55
C VAL A 28 5.13 -11.72 -6.90
N LYS A 29 4.59 -12.06 -8.05
CA LYS A 29 3.28 -11.58 -8.47
C LYS A 29 2.19 -12.09 -7.54
N THR A 30 1.30 -11.20 -7.11
CA THR A 30 0.19 -11.54 -6.21
C THR A 30 -0.96 -12.27 -6.91
N GLY A 31 -1.06 -12.11 -8.24
CA GLY A 31 -2.26 -12.50 -9.00
C GLY A 31 -3.47 -11.60 -8.76
N SER A 32 -3.38 -10.58 -7.90
CA SER A 32 -4.43 -9.59 -7.70
C SER A 32 -4.45 -8.60 -8.85
N ASN A 33 -5.65 -8.29 -9.34
CA ASN A 33 -5.83 -7.20 -10.28
C ASN A 33 -6.07 -5.90 -9.50
N VAL A 34 -5.40 -4.84 -9.94
CA VAL A 34 -5.55 -3.50 -9.36
C VAL A 34 -5.92 -2.54 -10.48
N PHE A 35 -6.88 -1.67 -10.19
CA PHE A 35 -7.28 -0.55 -11.03
C PHE A 35 -7.12 0.71 -10.19
N ARG A 36 -6.69 1.80 -10.79
CA ARG A 36 -6.51 3.06 -10.07
C ARG A 36 -6.69 4.24 -10.99
N GLY A 37 -7.24 5.31 -10.46
CA GLY A 37 -7.47 6.53 -11.22
C GLY A 37 -7.51 7.77 -10.35
N ASN A 38 -7.54 8.90 -11.04
CA ASN A 38 -7.81 10.20 -10.46
C ASN A 38 -8.97 10.85 -11.19
N LEU A 39 -9.76 11.62 -10.47
CA LEU A 39 -10.89 12.41 -10.97
C LEU A 39 -10.82 13.82 -10.36
N LEU A 40 -11.21 14.83 -11.14
CA LEU A 40 -11.43 16.18 -10.64
C LEU A 40 -12.94 16.38 -10.47
N VAL A 41 -13.34 16.79 -9.27
CA VAL A 41 -14.72 17.13 -8.91
C VAL A 41 -14.74 18.61 -8.54
N ASP A 42 -15.30 19.45 -9.40
CA ASP A 42 -15.19 20.91 -9.35
C ASP A 42 -16.51 21.63 -9.03
N SER A 43 -17.61 20.89 -8.86
CA SER A 43 -18.95 21.43 -8.56
C SER A 43 -19.57 20.78 -7.33
N GLU A 44 -20.20 21.60 -6.46
CA GLU A 44 -20.95 21.10 -5.29
C GLU A 44 -22.20 20.30 -5.68
N GLU A 45 -22.69 20.50 -6.92
CA GLU A 45 -23.81 19.74 -7.48
C GLU A 45 -23.41 18.33 -7.92
N ASN A 46 -22.11 18.05 -8.05
CA ASN A 46 -21.62 16.72 -8.39
C ASN A 46 -21.88 15.78 -7.21
N VAL A 47 -22.53 14.64 -7.46
CA VAL A 47 -22.87 13.64 -6.44
C VAL A 47 -21.64 13.05 -5.74
N LEU A 48 -20.44 13.17 -6.32
CA LEU A 48 -19.17 12.77 -5.71
C LEU A 48 -18.55 13.86 -4.84
N TYR A 49 -19.04 15.10 -4.90
CA TYR A 49 -18.52 16.22 -4.12
C TYR A 49 -18.48 15.96 -2.60
N PRO A 50 -19.48 15.30 -1.98
CA PRO A 50 -19.43 14.95 -0.56
C PRO A 50 -18.25 14.02 -0.19
N LEU A 51 -17.63 13.32 -1.15
CA LEU A 51 -16.46 12.47 -0.88
C LEU A 51 -15.19 13.30 -0.60
N LEU A 52 -15.14 14.56 -1.06
CA LEU A 52 -13.98 15.44 -0.87
C LEU A 52 -13.78 15.81 0.61
N SER A 53 -14.85 15.91 1.39
CA SER A 53 -14.80 16.29 2.81
C SER A 53 -14.54 15.12 3.76
N GLN A 54 -14.56 13.89 3.25
CA GLN A 54 -14.49 12.66 4.08
C GLN A 54 -13.06 12.10 4.24
N GLY A 55 -12.04 12.71 3.61
CA GLY A 55 -10.64 12.28 3.74
C GLY A 55 -10.36 10.94 3.03
N ILE A 56 -9.98 9.90 3.79
CA ILE A 56 -10.00 8.52 3.26
C ILE A 56 -11.45 8.05 3.36
N VAL A 57 -12.09 7.85 2.22
CA VAL A 57 -13.38 7.16 2.14
C VAL A 57 -13.07 5.70 1.81
N PRO A 58 -12.86 4.84 2.82
CA PRO A 58 -13.07 3.45 2.56
C PRO A 58 -14.58 3.34 2.38
N LEU A 59 -15.07 3.19 1.15
CA LEU A 59 -16.31 2.46 0.94
C LEU A 59 -15.98 1.02 1.33
N HIS A 60 -15.85 0.78 2.65
CA HIS A 60 -15.20 -0.36 3.28
C HIS A 60 -16.13 -1.57 3.15
N GLY A 61 -16.26 -2.07 1.93
CA GLY A 61 -16.82 -3.36 1.66
C GLY A 61 -15.75 -4.19 1.01
N MET A 62 -15.34 -5.23 1.72
CA MET A 62 -14.79 -6.40 1.07
C MET A 62 -15.96 -7.10 0.38
N PHE A 63 -16.26 -6.70 -0.85
CA PHE A 63 -17.44 -7.15 -1.56
C PHE A 63 -17.08 -8.35 -2.43
N LYS A 64 -17.38 -9.59 -2.00
CA LYS A 64 -17.18 -10.80 -2.81
C LYS A 64 -15.80 -10.87 -3.52
N GLY A 65 -14.74 -10.46 -2.83
CA GLY A 65 -13.37 -10.43 -3.35
C GLY A 65 -12.91 -9.11 -3.99
N VAL A 66 -13.72 -8.05 -3.92
CA VAL A 66 -13.38 -6.69 -4.36
C VAL A 66 -13.09 -5.80 -3.16
N TYR A 67 -12.05 -4.99 -3.28
CA TYR A 67 -11.67 -3.95 -2.35
C TYR A 67 -11.66 -2.60 -3.08
N PHE A 68 -12.37 -1.61 -2.54
CA PHE A 68 -12.45 -0.26 -3.11
C PHE A 68 -12.01 0.76 -2.07
N MET A 69 -11.17 1.71 -2.49
CA MET A 69 -10.79 2.88 -1.71
C MET A 69 -10.92 4.14 -2.55
N CYS A 70 -11.40 5.21 -1.94
CA CYS A 70 -11.33 6.56 -2.49
C CYS A 70 -10.65 7.48 -1.45
N PHE A 71 -9.84 8.42 -1.91
CA PHE A 71 -9.08 9.32 -1.07
C PHE A 71 -9.00 10.73 -1.67
N ASN A 72 -9.14 11.73 -0.80
CA ASN A 72 -8.78 13.11 -1.07
C ASN A 72 -7.49 13.46 -0.27
N PHE A 73 -6.33 13.30 -0.92
CA PHE A 73 -5.04 13.68 -0.30
C PHE A 73 -4.47 15.01 -0.84
N ASN A 74 -5.17 15.71 -1.73
CA ASN A 74 -4.52 16.76 -2.50
C ASN A 74 -4.92 18.16 -2.03
N SER A 75 -4.31 18.62 -0.93
CA SER A 75 -4.41 20.01 -0.48
C SER A 75 -3.96 21.03 -1.54
N LYS A 76 -3.16 20.60 -2.54
CA LYS A 76 -2.67 21.45 -3.63
C LYS A 76 -3.58 21.47 -4.86
N VAL A 77 -4.48 20.49 -5.00
CA VAL A 77 -5.45 20.44 -6.11
C VAL A 77 -6.83 20.20 -5.51
N PRO A 78 -7.52 21.27 -5.11
CA PRO A 78 -8.89 21.20 -4.64
C PRO A 78 -9.76 20.42 -5.63
N GLY A 79 -10.68 19.60 -5.11
CA GLY A 79 -11.56 18.78 -5.95
C GLY A 79 -10.94 17.48 -6.47
N LYS A 80 -9.66 17.20 -6.23
CA LYS A 80 -9.06 15.96 -6.72
C LYS A 80 -9.41 14.76 -5.84
N LEU A 81 -10.16 13.82 -6.39
CA LEU A 81 -10.34 12.47 -5.85
C LEU A 81 -9.38 11.50 -6.53
N ALA A 82 -8.91 10.54 -5.77
CA ALA A 82 -8.16 9.42 -6.30
C ALA A 82 -8.69 8.13 -5.71
N TRP A 83 -8.67 7.07 -6.51
CA TRP A 83 -9.36 5.83 -6.19
C TRP A 83 -8.55 4.62 -6.61
N VAL A 84 -8.78 3.51 -5.92
CA VAL A 84 -8.15 2.22 -6.16
C VAL A 84 -9.18 1.12 -5.98
N ILE A 85 -9.19 0.16 -6.91
CA ILE A 85 -9.95 -1.08 -6.85
C ILE A 85 -8.97 -2.24 -6.91
N SER A 86 -9.06 -3.18 -5.98
CA SER A 86 -8.36 -4.46 -6.07
C SER A 86 -9.36 -5.61 -6.12
N THR A 87 -9.13 -6.58 -6.99
CA THR A 87 -9.94 -7.80 -7.11
C THR A 87 -9.05 -9.04 -7.18
N THR A 88 -9.58 -10.17 -6.72
CA THR A 88 -8.96 -11.49 -6.83
C THR A 88 -9.39 -12.26 -8.09
N GLN A 89 -10.23 -11.66 -8.93
CA GLN A 89 -10.66 -12.27 -10.19
C GLN A 89 -9.45 -12.46 -11.13
N ALA A 90 -9.41 -13.55 -11.89
CA ALA A 90 -8.37 -13.77 -12.89
C ALA A 90 -8.42 -12.72 -14.02
N ARG A 91 -7.25 -12.25 -14.45
CA ARG A 91 -7.12 -11.30 -15.56
C ARG A 91 -7.52 -11.97 -16.88
N HIS A 92 -8.24 -11.25 -17.72
CA HIS A 92 -8.62 -11.68 -19.06
C HIS A 92 -8.65 -10.48 -20.02
N ASP A 93 -8.62 -10.75 -21.32
CA ASP A 93 -8.65 -9.70 -22.34
C ASP A 93 -9.95 -8.90 -22.26
N GLY A 94 -9.83 -7.57 -22.35
CA GLY A 94 -10.96 -6.65 -22.20
C GLY A 94 -11.44 -6.43 -20.76
N MET A 95 -10.77 -7.00 -19.75
CA MET A 95 -11.09 -6.72 -18.35
C MET A 95 -10.95 -5.22 -18.04
N SER A 96 -11.96 -4.66 -17.39
CA SER A 96 -11.98 -3.28 -16.92
C SER A 96 -12.34 -3.22 -15.44
N ALA A 97 -12.13 -2.06 -14.82
CA ALA A 97 -12.57 -1.81 -13.45
C ALA A 97 -14.08 -2.10 -13.27
N ILE A 98 -14.89 -1.77 -14.28
CA ILE A 98 -16.35 -1.98 -14.27
C ILE A 98 -16.67 -3.49 -14.30
N SER A 99 -16.12 -4.24 -15.26
CA SER A 99 -16.39 -5.68 -15.37
C SER A 99 -15.83 -6.46 -14.17
N ALA A 100 -14.74 -5.96 -13.56
CA ALA A 100 -14.13 -6.56 -12.38
C ALA A 100 -15.00 -6.47 -11.10
N ILE A 101 -15.93 -5.51 -11.02
CA ILE A 101 -16.80 -5.29 -9.85
C ILE A 101 -18.26 -5.66 -10.10
N GLU A 102 -18.60 -6.10 -11.31
CA GLU A 102 -19.97 -6.43 -11.70
C GLU A 102 -20.57 -7.52 -10.79
N GLY A 103 -21.73 -7.24 -10.21
CA GLY A 103 -22.42 -8.15 -9.28
C GLY A 103 -21.69 -8.39 -7.95
N LYS A 104 -20.61 -7.64 -7.67
CA LYS A 104 -19.83 -7.78 -6.44
C LYS A 104 -20.37 -6.91 -5.31
N ILE A 105 -20.85 -5.70 -5.62
CA ILE A 105 -21.35 -4.72 -4.63
C ILE A 105 -22.87 -4.88 -4.45
N ASP A 106 -23.27 -5.48 -3.32
CA ASP A 106 -24.68 -5.74 -3.00
C ASP A 106 -25.42 -4.46 -2.54
N ASP A 107 -24.71 -3.57 -1.84
CA ASP A 107 -25.21 -2.28 -1.35
C ASP A 107 -25.42 -1.32 -2.52
N GLU A 108 -26.67 -0.89 -2.72
CA GLU A 108 -27.09 -0.10 -3.87
C GLU A 108 -26.47 1.30 -3.89
N ASP A 109 -26.46 2.00 -2.74
CA ASP A 109 -25.89 3.34 -2.64
C ASP A 109 -24.39 3.32 -2.91
N LYS A 110 -23.67 2.33 -2.36
CA LYS A 110 -22.24 2.16 -2.60
C LYS A 110 -21.96 1.79 -4.05
N ARG A 111 -22.77 0.91 -4.64
CA ARG A 111 -22.65 0.54 -6.06
C ARG A 111 -22.84 1.77 -6.94
N ASN A 112 -23.89 2.55 -6.71
CA ASN A 112 -24.17 3.76 -7.49
C ASN A 112 -23.03 4.78 -7.37
N THR A 113 -22.51 4.99 -6.15
CA THR A 113 -21.35 5.87 -5.91
C THR A 113 -20.10 5.41 -6.67
N VAL A 114 -19.78 4.12 -6.61
CA VAL A 114 -18.61 3.56 -7.33
C VAL A 114 -18.81 3.67 -8.84
N MET A 115 -19.99 3.35 -9.36
CA MET A 115 -20.27 3.40 -10.79
C MET A 115 -20.20 4.84 -11.32
N GLU A 116 -20.70 5.82 -10.56
CA GLU A 116 -20.57 7.23 -10.93
C GLU A 116 -19.12 7.71 -10.94
N LEU A 117 -18.33 7.27 -9.95
CA LEU A 117 -16.90 7.57 -9.93
C LEU A 117 -16.16 6.95 -11.11
N LEU A 118 -16.50 5.72 -11.51
CA LEU A 118 -15.91 5.07 -12.67
C LEU A 118 -16.39 5.69 -14.00
N SER A 119 -17.64 6.15 -14.10
CA SER A 119 -18.18 6.77 -15.31
C SER A 119 -17.56 8.14 -15.62
N GLN A 120 -17.22 8.90 -14.58
CA GLN A 120 -16.54 10.20 -14.70
C GLN A 120 -15.02 10.06 -14.86
N SER A 121 -14.44 8.89 -14.60
CA SER A 121 -13.00 8.66 -14.67
C SER A 121 -12.49 8.60 -16.12
N ASP A 122 -11.25 9.05 -16.33
CA ASP A 122 -10.56 8.85 -17.61
C ASP A 122 -10.56 7.36 -17.99
N PRO A 123 -10.99 6.98 -19.21
CA PRO A 123 -11.05 5.59 -19.65
C PRO A 123 -9.72 4.83 -19.50
N SER A 124 -8.58 5.51 -19.60
CA SER A 124 -7.26 4.90 -19.40
C SER A 124 -7.03 4.38 -17.97
N HIS A 125 -7.73 4.92 -16.97
CA HIS A 125 -7.67 4.46 -15.58
C HIS A 125 -8.50 3.20 -15.32
N LEU A 126 -9.40 2.83 -16.24
CA LEU A 126 -10.27 1.66 -16.10
C LEU A 126 -9.59 0.36 -16.52
N ALA A 127 -8.41 0.44 -17.16
CA ALA A 127 -7.61 -0.73 -17.50
C ALA A 127 -6.86 -1.28 -16.27
N PRO A 128 -6.58 -2.60 -16.20
CA PRO A 128 -5.81 -3.17 -15.11
C PRO A 128 -4.41 -2.57 -15.09
N TYR A 129 -4.02 -2.07 -13.92
CA TYR A 129 -2.66 -1.66 -13.63
C TYR A 129 -1.70 -2.86 -13.83
N PRO A 130 -0.42 -2.63 -14.20
CA PRO A 130 0.57 -3.69 -14.21
C PRO A 130 0.56 -4.48 -12.90
N GLU A 131 0.73 -5.79 -13.02
CA GLU A 131 0.47 -6.75 -11.96
C GLU A 131 1.24 -6.41 -10.67
N THR A 132 0.51 -6.34 -9.54
CA THR A 132 1.12 -6.00 -8.26
C THR A 132 1.97 -7.15 -7.74
N SER A 133 3.21 -6.82 -7.38
CA SER A 133 4.16 -7.77 -6.82
C SER A 133 4.36 -7.52 -5.32
N VAL A 134 4.55 -8.59 -4.56
CA VAL A 134 4.79 -8.56 -3.12
C VAL A 134 6.02 -9.37 -2.77
N LEU A 135 6.65 -9.00 -1.67
CA LEU A 135 7.67 -9.84 -1.05
C LEU A 135 6.98 -10.88 -0.16
N GLN A 136 7.33 -12.14 -0.32
CA GLN A 136 6.78 -13.21 0.51
C GLN A 136 7.28 -13.05 1.94
N THR A 137 6.37 -13.22 2.92
CA THR A 137 6.67 -13.07 4.34
C THR A 137 7.86 -13.92 4.77
N GLU A 138 7.90 -15.18 4.32
CA GLU A 138 8.96 -16.15 4.62
C GLU A 138 10.34 -15.69 4.13
N VAL A 139 10.39 -14.97 3.00
CA VAL A 139 11.63 -14.37 2.48
C VAL A 139 12.07 -13.23 3.40
N VAL A 140 11.15 -12.31 3.70
CA VAL A 140 11.44 -11.15 4.54
C VAL A 140 11.90 -11.58 5.95
N GLU A 141 11.25 -12.60 6.52
CA GLU A 141 11.60 -13.19 7.82
C GLU A 141 12.97 -13.89 7.82
N SER A 142 13.26 -14.68 6.79
CA SER A 142 14.44 -15.55 6.77
C SER A 142 15.73 -14.81 6.44
N CYS A 143 15.68 -13.79 5.58
CA CYS A 143 16.88 -13.11 5.11
C CYS A 143 17.01 -11.65 5.55
N GLY A 144 15.95 -11.03 6.09
CA GLY A 144 15.92 -9.58 6.30
C GLY A 144 16.08 -8.81 4.99
N TRP A 145 16.51 -7.55 5.07
CA TRP A 145 16.72 -6.70 3.89
C TRP A 145 17.77 -5.59 4.06
N GLY A 146 18.46 -5.52 5.20
CA GLY A 146 19.40 -4.45 5.55
C GLY A 146 20.53 -4.91 6.47
N GLY A 147 21.17 -3.97 7.18
CA GLY A 147 22.13 -4.29 8.24
C GLY A 147 23.44 -4.98 7.82
N LYS A 148 23.69 -5.14 6.51
CA LYS A 148 24.94 -5.64 5.93
C LYS A 148 25.80 -4.46 5.46
N GLY A 149 26.82 -4.13 6.27
CA GLY A 149 27.65 -2.97 6.01
C GLY A 149 26.85 -1.67 6.06
N ARG A 150 27.03 -0.81 5.06
CA ARG A 150 26.43 0.54 5.01
C ARG A 150 25.29 0.63 4.00
N VAL A 151 24.51 -0.44 3.83
CA VAL A 151 23.39 -0.48 2.89
C VAL A 151 22.14 -1.00 3.59
N THR A 152 21.01 -0.34 3.33
CA THR A 152 19.69 -0.75 3.81
C THR A 152 18.62 -0.48 2.75
N LEU A 153 17.41 -0.99 2.97
CA LEU A 153 16.22 -0.75 2.14
C LEU A 153 15.07 -0.21 3.02
N ILE A 154 14.17 0.57 2.43
CA ILE A 154 12.91 1.03 3.06
C ILE A 154 11.73 0.88 2.11
N GLY A 155 10.51 0.89 2.65
CA GLY A 155 9.28 0.81 1.85
C GLY A 155 9.22 -0.45 0.98
N ASP A 156 8.65 -0.34 -0.22
CA ASP A 156 8.43 -1.50 -1.10
C ASP A 156 9.73 -2.22 -1.50
N ALA A 157 10.88 -1.54 -1.52
CA ALA A 157 12.18 -2.18 -1.76
C ALA A 157 12.55 -3.19 -0.64
N ALA A 158 12.16 -2.87 0.59
CA ALA A 158 12.38 -3.71 1.77
C ALA A 158 11.29 -4.78 1.90
N HIS A 159 10.03 -4.38 1.76
CA HIS A 159 8.88 -5.16 2.22
C HIS A 159 7.59 -4.95 1.41
N ALA A 160 7.65 -4.85 0.07
CA ALA A 160 6.45 -4.72 -0.78
C ALA A 160 5.28 -5.62 -0.32
N MET A 161 4.15 -4.99 0.01
CA MET A 161 3.01 -5.60 0.70
C MET A 161 1.79 -5.75 -0.20
N ARG A 162 0.83 -6.61 0.21
CA ARG A 162 -0.44 -6.72 -0.52
C ARG A 162 -1.19 -5.38 -0.42
N PRO A 163 -1.84 -4.91 -1.51
CA PRO A 163 -2.54 -3.63 -1.51
C PRO A 163 -3.93 -3.70 -0.83
N THR A 164 -4.12 -4.60 0.14
CA THR A 164 -5.44 -4.93 0.71
C THR A 164 -5.88 -4.01 1.84
N ASP A 165 -4.92 -3.37 2.52
CA ASP A 165 -5.14 -2.64 3.78
C ASP A 165 -4.48 -1.25 3.81
N GLY A 166 -4.00 -0.75 2.67
CA GLY A 166 -3.34 0.56 2.56
C GLY A 166 -2.06 0.70 3.40
N GLN A 167 -1.46 -0.40 3.87
CA GLN A 167 -0.35 -0.34 4.83
C GLN A 167 1.00 -0.01 4.19
N GLY A 168 1.23 -0.27 2.89
CA GLY A 168 2.56 -0.08 2.28
C GLY A 168 3.11 1.34 2.45
N GLY A 169 2.29 2.36 2.17
CA GLY A 169 2.68 3.76 2.36
C GLY A 169 2.92 4.14 3.83
N ASN A 170 2.04 3.67 4.74
CA ASN A 170 2.22 3.88 6.17
C ASN A 170 3.54 3.28 6.65
N MET A 171 3.82 2.03 6.27
CA MET A 171 5.04 1.31 6.63
C MET A 171 6.31 1.99 6.13
N ALA A 172 6.29 2.56 4.92
CA ALA A 172 7.41 3.34 4.40
C ALA A 172 7.67 4.63 5.21
N LEU A 173 6.62 5.30 5.70
CA LEU A 173 6.76 6.46 6.57
C LEU A 173 7.28 6.06 7.97
N GLU A 174 6.76 4.96 8.53
CA GLU A 174 7.28 4.40 9.78
C GLU A 174 8.78 4.08 9.64
N ASP A 175 9.20 3.49 8.52
CA ASP A 175 10.61 3.19 8.26
C ASP A 175 11.48 4.45 8.27
N ALA A 176 11.04 5.51 7.59
CA ALA A 176 11.80 6.76 7.52
C ALA A 176 12.03 7.35 8.92
N VAL A 177 11.01 7.34 9.77
CA VAL A 177 11.11 7.82 11.16
C VAL A 177 12.07 6.97 11.98
N VAL A 178 11.93 5.64 11.93
CA VAL A 178 12.78 4.73 12.71
C VAL A 178 14.23 4.76 12.22
N LEU A 179 14.46 4.88 10.91
CA LEU A 179 15.81 5.02 10.34
C LEU A 179 16.47 6.32 10.79
N CYS A 180 15.76 7.44 10.74
CA CYS A 180 16.26 8.72 11.25
C CYS A 180 16.61 8.64 12.74
N ARG A 181 15.78 7.97 13.55
CA ARG A 181 16.05 7.73 14.97
C ARG A 181 17.31 6.91 15.17
N ALA A 182 17.47 5.82 14.42
CA ALA A 182 18.64 4.95 14.49
C ALA A 182 19.93 5.71 14.18
N LEU A 183 19.93 6.51 13.09
CA LEU A 183 21.07 7.31 12.67
C LEU A 183 21.45 8.41 13.67
N ARG A 184 20.49 8.90 14.47
CA ARG A 184 20.73 9.88 15.53
C ARG A 184 21.28 9.26 16.81
N GLU A 185 20.86 8.05 17.14
CA GLU A 185 21.09 7.45 18.47
C GLU A 185 22.25 6.44 18.50
N LYS A 186 22.65 5.88 17.35
CA LYS A 186 23.74 4.90 17.28
C LYS A 186 25.07 5.55 16.93
N THR A 187 26.17 4.90 17.34
CA THR A 187 27.51 5.48 17.22
C THR A 187 28.08 5.30 15.82
N THR A 188 27.74 4.19 15.16
CA THR A 188 28.20 3.88 13.80
C THR A 188 27.00 3.69 12.87
N ILE A 189 27.22 3.92 11.57
CA ILE A 189 26.20 3.71 10.54
C ILE A 189 25.77 2.25 10.51
N GLU A 190 26.73 1.33 10.57
CA GLU A 190 26.47 -0.11 10.56
C GLU A 190 25.60 -0.53 11.74
N GLU A 191 25.86 0.01 12.94
CA GLU A 191 25.02 -0.20 14.12
C GLU A 191 23.62 0.40 13.94
N ALA A 192 23.51 1.61 13.39
CA ALA A 192 22.24 2.26 13.09
C ALA A 192 21.39 1.41 12.14
N LEU A 193 21.95 0.98 11.01
CA LEU A 193 21.24 0.22 10.00
C LEU A 193 20.83 -1.17 10.50
N ARG A 194 21.69 -1.83 11.27
CA ARG A 194 21.34 -3.12 11.90
C ARG A 194 20.24 -2.95 12.94
N TRP A 195 20.34 -1.94 13.80
CA TRP A 195 19.29 -1.67 14.79
C TRP A 195 17.96 -1.38 14.11
N PHE A 196 17.96 -0.49 13.11
CA PHE A 196 16.79 -0.17 12.29
C PHE A 196 16.10 -1.44 11.75
N GLU A 197 16.86 -2.31 11.08
CA GLU A 197 16.33 -3.57 10.54
C GLU A 197 15.73 -4.45 11.64
N THR A 198 16.48 -4.71 12.72
CA THR A 198 16.01 -5.57 13.82
C THR A 198 14.76 -5.03 14.52
N THR A 199 14.60 -3.71 14.59
CA THR A 199 13.42 -3.05 15.16
C THR A 199 12.22 -3.14 14.22
N ARG A 200 12.42 -3.01 12.90
CA ARG A 200 11.33 -2.98 11.91
C ARG A 200 10.84 -4.36 11.50
N LEU A 201 11.71 -5.37 11.47
CA LEU A 201 11.40 -6.72 11.01
C LEU A 201 10.15 -7.33 11.69
N PRO A 202 10.02 -7.35 13.03
CA PRO A 202 8.83 -7.93 13.68
C PRO A 202 7.52 -7.23 13.29
N ARG A 203 7.56 -5.90 13.12
CA ARG A 203 6.39 -5.09 12.73
C ARG A 203 5.93 -5.40 11.31
N ILE A 204 6.89 -5.51 10.38
CA ILE A 204 6.64 -5.83 8.97
C ILE A 204 6.06 -7.24 8.83
N VAL A 205 6.68 -8.20 9.51
CA VAL A 205 6.23 -9.60 9.57
C VAL A 205 4.78 -9.69 10.05
N LYS A 206 4.45 -9.01 11.15
CA LYS A 206 3.08 -8.98 11.68
C LYS A 206 2.08 -8.46 10.65
N ILE A 207 2.39 -7.34 9.98
CA ILE A 207 1.49 -6.79 8.96
C ILE A 207 1.35 -7.72 7.75
N HIS A 208 2.43 -8.34 7.29
CA HIS A 208 2.38 -9.33 6.21
C HIS A 208 1.49 -10.52 6.57
N ALA A 209 1.62 -11.04 7.80
CA ALA A 209 0.80 -12.12 8.32
C ALA A 209 -0.67 -11.70 8.43
N ASP A 210 -0.95 -10.52 9.00
CA ASP A 210 -2.32 -9.98 9.10
C ASP A 210 -2.96 -9.79 7.72
N GLN A 211 -2.20 -9.32 6.72
CA GLN A 211 -2.69 -9.19 5.35
C GLN A 211 -2.93 -10.54 4.67
N ALA A 212 -2.03 -11.52 4.88
CA ALA A 212 -2.20 -12.87 4.35
C ALA A 212 -3.42 -13.56 4.98
N ASP A 213 -3.58 -13.42 6.29
CA ASP A 213 -4.71 -13.93 7.05
C ASP A 213 -6.00 -13.24 6.64
N ARG A 214 -6.06 -11.92 6.50
CA ARG A 214 -7.23 -11.20 5.95
C ARG A 214 -7.53 -11.61 4.52
N TYR A 215 -6.51 -11.83 3.70
CA TYR A 215 -6.69 -12.34 2.34
C TYR A 215 -7.33 -13.74 2.36
N ALA A 216 -6.86 -14.64 3.22
CA ALA A 216 -7.40 -15.99 3.38
C ALA A 216 -8.79 -16.01 4.06
N ARG A 217 -8.97 -15.21 5.11
CA ARG A 217 -10.20 -15.03 5.88
C ARG A 217 -11.24 -14.17 5.16
N ARG A 218 -10.92 -13.48 4.06
CA ARG A 218 -11.94 -12.84 3.18
C ARG A 218 -12.88 -13.85 2.48
N MET A 219 -12.75 -15.15 2.77
CA MET A 219 -13.81 -16.18 2.60
C MET A 219 -14.81 -16.29 3.77
N ARG A 220 -14.62 -15.57 4.89
CA ARG A 220 -15.52 -15.48 6.06
C ARG A 220 -15.39 -14.11 6.76
N ARG A 221 -16.41 -13.27 6.56
CA ARG A 221 -16.80 -12.03 7.27
C ARG A 221 -15.94 -11.64 8.50
N GLU A 222 -15.48 -10.38 8.55
CA GLU A 222 -15.82 -9.42 9.64
C GLU A 222 -15.17 -8.04 9.42
N GLN A 223 -15.85 -7.01 9.94
CA GLN A 223 -15.50 -5.59 9.83
C GLN A 223 -14.19 -5.29 10.55
N VAL A 224 -13.21 -4.73 9.85
CA VAL A 224 -11.98 -4.22 10.46
C VAL A 224 -12.20 -2.75 10.80
N GLY A 225 -12.20 -2.39 12.08
CA GLY A 225 -12.25 -1.00 12.54
C GLY A 225 -11.02 -0.20 12.07
N PRO A 226 -11.14 1.12 11.86
CA PRO A 226 -10.18 1.87 11.06
C PRO A 226 -8.76 1.88 11.62
N TRP A 227 -8.53 1.89 12.94
CA TRP A 227 -7.18 1.83 13.53
C TRP A 227 -7.26 1.34 14.98
N SER A 228 -6.34 0.49 15.44
CA SER A 228 -6.26 0.15 16.87
C SER A 228 -5.80 1.37 17.68
N ASP A 229 -6.27 1.49 18.93
CA ASP A 229 -5.85 2.58 19.80
C ASP A 229 -4.34 2.52 20.12
N GLU A 230 -3.75 1.32 20.07
CA GLU A 230 -2.31 1.12 20.15
C GLU A 230 -1.56 1.75 18.98
N PHE A 231 -2.10 1.68 17.75
CA PHE A 231 -1.48 2.35 16.59
C PHE A 231 -1.58 3.88 16.71
N LYS A 232 -2.71 4.41 17.16
CA LYS A 232 -2.87 5.86 17.38
C LYS A 232 -1.89 6.36 18.45
N LYS A 233 -1.75 5.60 19.55
CA LYS A 233 -0.80 5.88 20.61
C LYS A 233 0.64 5.80 20.12
N TRP A 234 0.95 4.81 19.29
CA TRP A 234 2.27 4.66 18.66
C TRP A 234 2.64 5.86 17.77
N VAL A 235 1.72 6.34 16.93
CA VAL A 235 1.92 7.52 16.07
C VAL A 235 2.16 8.78 16.90
N HIS A 236 1.42 8.93 18.01
CA HIS A 236 1.48 10.12 18.85
C HIS A 236 2.72 10.13 19.77
N ASP A 237 3.08 8.98 20.34
CA ASP A 237 4.07 8.89 21.42
C ASP A 237 5.42 8.31 20.96
N GLY A 238 5.52 7.78 19.74
CA GLY A 238 6.79 7.51 19.06
C GLY A 238 7.72 6.48 19.71
N ILE A 239 7.17 5.41 20.31
CA ILE A 239 7.99 4.35 20.94
C ILE A 239 8.37 3.28 19.93
#